data_AF-A0A3P3TYJ8-F1
#
_entry.id   AF-A0A3P3TYJ8-F1
#
_cell.length_a   1.000
_cell.length_b   1.000
_cell.length_c   1.000
_cell.angle_alpha   90.00
_cell.angle_beta   90.00
_cell.angle_gamma   90.00
#
_symmetry.space_group_name_H-M   'P 1'
#
loop_
_entity.id
_entity.type
_entity.pdbx_description
1 polymer ?
#
loop_
_entity_poly.entity_id
_entity_poly.type
_entity_poly.pdbx_seq_one_letter_code
_entity_poly.pdbx_strand_id
1 'polypeptide(L)'
;MTKYYRDFTFYSLHHFENAQNIGWINEAKDYSKGNVSSEFIENLWLYVKNPFNEIRMVPIKSNSTDFTALGSSEIRVITEDGKQKFAAPSMILHYVIDHNYCPPEEFMSAVINGPKPGSNEYEAYEKRYNIDCLWGEPDDIVVISEKLRNGVLNNDRKLIYDHSAFYNIITKDGSLLNVAIKSRNVELVTELILLGADLNKFSGIELNNAVAESENEIVRLLLSHNIMIDVSTPKLNPLFTSIRKGNYEASKMLLEYGMDANVKYTNEFMRNMDAITLAKRCNQDRIIELLEGYIDP
;
A
#
# COMPACT_ATOMS: atom_id res chain seq x y z
N MET A 1 9.58 -10.36 -8.49
CA MET A 1 8.58 -10.76 -7.50
C MET A 1 7.40 -9.81 -7.69
N THR A 2 6.27 -10.31 -8.19
CA THR A 2 5.02 -9.53 -8.30
C THR A 2 4.59 -9.15 -6.88
N LYS A 3 4.30 -7.86 -6.64
CA LYS A 3 3.80 -7.45 -5.32
C LYS A 3 2.41 -8.04 -5.11
N TYR A 4 2.21 -8.65 -3.95
CA TYR A 4 0.93 -9.17 -3.49
C TYR A 4 0.20 -8.10 -2.70
N TYR A 5 -1.08 -7.91 -2.98
CA TYR A 5 -1.99 -7.11 -2.16
C TYR A 5 -3.29 -7.89 -1.99
N ARG A 6 -3.70 -8.12 -0.75
CA ARG A 6 -4.99 -8.76 -0.50
C ARG A 6 -6.11 -7.87 -1.02
N ASP A 7 -7.15 -8.49 -1.57
CA ASP A 7 -8.36 -7.77 -1.98
C ASP A 7 -8.87 -6.86 -0.86
N PHE A 8 -9.33 -5.67 -1.24
CA PHE A 8 -9.81 -4.59 -0.37
C PHE A 8 -8.77 -3.85 0.49
N THR A 9 -7.49 -4.21 0.43
CA THR A 9 -6.43 -3.34 1.00
C THR A 9 -6.30 -2.06 0.17
N PHE A 10 -5.92 -0.92 0.77
CA PHE A 10 -5.73 0.30 -0.01
C PHE A 10 -4.46 0.24 -0.85
N TYR A 11 -4.53 0.86 -2.02
CA TYR A 11 -3.42 0.95 -2.95
C TYR A 11 -2.28 1.80 -2.38
N SER A 12 -1.08 1.25 -2.43
CA SER A 12 0.15 1.88 -1.94
C SER A 12 1.39 1.52 -2.78
N LEU A 13 1.19 1.06 -4.02
CA LEU A 13 2.28 0.55 -4.86
C LEU A 13 3.22 1.66 -5.33
N HIS A 14 2.67 2.69 -5.97
CA HIS A 14 3.42 3.83 -6.51
C HIS A 14 3.25 5.10 -5.66
N HIS A 15 2.07 5.26 -5.09
CA HIS A 15 1.64 6.39 -4.28
C HIS A 15 0.49 5.92 -3.40
N PHE A 16 0.07 6.77 -2.47
CA PHE A 16 -1.09 6.52 -1.64
C PHE A 16 -2.33 7.05 -2.34
N GLU A 17 -3.37 6.23 -2.46
CA GLU A 17 -4.70 6.66 -2.92
C GLU A 17 -5.79 5.86 -2.18
N ASN A 18 -7.04 6.34 -2.21
CA ASN A 18 -8.17 5.62 -1.59
C ASN A 18 -8.72 4.47 -2.46
N ALA A 19 -8.08 4.14 -3.59
CA ALA A 19 -8.47 2.97 -4.37
C ALA A 19 -8.12 1.68 -3.61
N GLN A 20 -8.96 0.67 -3.74
CA GLN A 20 -8.76 -0.64 -3.13
C GLN A 20 -8.17 -1.62 -4.14
N ASN A 21 -7.17 -2.37 -3.71
CA ASN A 21 -6.52 -3.41 -4.51
C ASN A 21 -7.48 -4.56 -4.76
N ILE A 22 -7.51 -5.06 -6.01
CA ILE A 22 -8.24 -6.27 -6.41
C ILE A 22 -7.36 -7.10 -7.34
N GLY A 23 -7.29 -8.42 -7.12
CA GLY A 23 -6.66 -9.35 -8.07
C GLY A 23 -5.13 -9.32 -8.09
N TRP A 24 -4.48 -8.80 -7.05
CA TRP A 24 -3.02 -8.82 -6.90
C TRP A 24 -2.55 -10.16 -6.30
N ILE A 25 -2.77 -11.24 -7.05
CA ILE A 25 -2.65 -12.63 -6.60
C ILE A 25 -1.19 -13.11 -6.64
N ASN A 26 -0.78 -13.86 -5.61
CA ASN A 26 0.53 -14.52 -5.53
C ASN A 26 0.41 -16.06 -5.59
N GLU A 27 -0.46 -16.66 -4.78
CA GLU A 27 -0.68 -18.11 -4.75
C GLU A 27 -2.15 -18.49 -4.94
N ALA A 28 -2.40 -19.73 -5.34
CA ALA A 28 -3.75 -20.27 -5.59
C ALA A 28 -4.67 -20.29 -4.36
N LYS A 29 -4.11 -20.13 -3.15
CA LYS A 29 -4.85 -20.11 -1.88
C LYS A 29 -5.33 -18.70 -1.49
N ASP A 30 -4.85 -17.67 -2.19
CA ASP A 30 -5.03 -16.28 -1.79
C ASP A 30 -6.35 -15.66 -2.29
N TYR A 31 -7.16 -16.41 -3.05
CA TYR A 31 -8.34 -15.88 -3.71
C TYR A 31 -9.53 -16.85 -3.75
N SER A 32 -10.73 -16.26 -3.81
CA SER A 32 -11.99 -16.97 -3.98
C SER A 32 -12.13 -17.53 -5.39
N LYS A 33 -12.66 -18.75 -5.52
CA LYS A 33 -12.96 -19.36 -6.82
C LYS A 33 -14.46 -19.43 -7.08
N GLY A 34 -14.85 -19.21 -8.32
CA GLY A 34 -16.26 -19.21 -8.70
C GLY A 34 -16.45 -18.91 -10.19
N ASN A 35 -17.69 -19.07 -10.65
CA ASN A 35 -18.08 -18.66 -11.99
C ASN A 35 -18.43 -17.18 -11.99
N VAL A 36 -18.02 -16.47 -13.04
CA VAL A 36 -18.40 -15.08 -13.30
C VAL A 36 -19.23 -15.00 -14.59
N SER A 37 -20.04 -13.95 -14.76
CA SER A 37 -20.86 -13.79 -15.96
C SER A 37 -20.02 -13.43 -17.19
N SER A 38 -20.50 -13.78 -18.39
CA SER A 38 -19.87 -13.35 -19.65
C SER A 38 -19.88 -11.83 -19.79
N GLU A 39 -20.96 -11.17 -19.34
CA GLU A 39 -21.08 -9.72 -19.28
C GLU A 39 -19.95 -9.08 -18.45
N PHE A 40 -19.63 -9.65 -17.28
CA PHE A 40 -18.50 -9.19 -16.47
C PHE A 40 -17.17 -9.32 -17.23
N ILE A 41 -16.92 -10.47 -17.87
CA ILE A 41 -15.68 -10.71 -18.63
C ILE A 41 -15.56 -9.73 -19.79
N GLU A 42 -16.64 -9.51 -20.55
CA GLU A 42 -16.68 -8.57 -21.67
C GLU A 42 -16.40 -7.13 -21.22
N ASN A 43 -16.99 -6.70 -20.11
CA ASN A 43 -16.74 -5.36 -19.56
C ASN A 43 -15.32 -5.24 -18.98
N LEU A 44 -14.82 -6.24 -18.25
CA LEU A 44 -13.45 -6.26 -17.71
C LEU A 44 -12.43 -6.13 -18.84
N TRP A 45 -12.70 -6.75 -19.99
CA TRP A 45 -11.85 -6.64 -21.17
C TRP A 45 -11.73 -5.21 -21.71
N LEU A 46 -12.78 -4.38 -21.59
CA LEU A 46 -12.72 -2.96 -21.97
C LEU A 46 -11.70 -2.19 -21.12
N TYR A 47 -11.65 -2.46 -19.81
CA TYR A 47 -10.65 -1.87 -18.92
C TYR A 47 -9.24 -2.35 -19.25
N VAL A 48 -9.05 -3.66 -19.46
CA VAL A 48 -7.74 -4.24 -19.75
C VAL A 48 -7.16 -3.76 -21.09
N LYS A 49 -8.01 -3.54 -22.10
CA LYS A 49 -7.62 -3.00 -23.40
C LYS A 49 -7.26 -1.51 -23.38
N ASN A 50 -7.71 -0.77 -22.37
CA ASN A 50 -7.46 0.65 -22.20
C ASN A 50 -6.76 0.88 -20.85
N PRO A 51 -5.50 0.45 -20.72
CA PRO A 51 -4.80 0.47 -19.44
C PRO A 51 -4.65 1.90 -18.91
N PHE A 52 -4.79 2.03 -17.60
CA PHE A 52 -4.71 3.30 -16.91
C PHE A 52 -3.26 3.76 -16.71
N ASN A 53 -2.34 2.81 -16.43
CA ASN A 53 -0.89 3.04 -16.37
C ASN A 53 -0.14 1.88 -17.05
N GLU A 54 0.92 2.18 -17.81
CA GLU A 54 1.90 1.19 -18.27
C GLU A 54 3.05 1.06 -17.26
N ILE A 55 3.11 -0.05 -16.53
CA ILE A 55 4.31 -0.45 -15.79
C ILE A 55 5.20 -1.22 -16.79
N ARG A 56 6.48 -0.87 -16.92
CA ARG A 56 7.38 -1.58 -17.86
C ARG A 56 7.81 -2.94 -17.29
N MET A 57 7.18 -4.05 -17.69
CA MET A 57 7.77 -5.41 -17.58
C MET A 57 7.29 -6.33 -18.73
N VAL A 58 7.99 -7.45 -18.94
CA VAL A 58 7.88 -8.32 -20.13
C VAL A 58 6.45 -8.88 -20.32
N PRO A 59 5.86 -8.82 -21.54
CA PRO A 59 4.53 -9.36 -21.80
C PRO A 59 4.47 -10.88 -21.56
N ILE A 60 3.43 -11.34 -20.88
CA ILE A 60 3.16 -12.77 -20.70
C ILE A 60 2.37 -13.25 -21.92
N LYS A 61 2.91 -14.24 -22.64
CA LYS A 61 2.17 -14.90 -23.72
C LYS A 61 1.16 -15.88 -23.10
N SER A 62 -0.13 -15.58 -23.25
CA SER A 62 -1.21 -16.55 -23.04
C SER A 62 -1.33 -17.48 -24.25
N ASN A 63 -1.66 -18.76 -24.01
CA ASN A 63 -1.95 -19.76 -25.03
C ASN A 63 -3.45 -19.82 -25.41
N SER A 64 -4.31 -18.97 -24.82
CA SER A 64 -5.68 -18.80 -25.28
C SER A 64 -5.73 -17.73 -26.38
N THR A 65 -6.28 -18.11 -27.53
CA THR A 65 -6.41 -17.29 -28.75
C THR A 65 -7.03 -15.92 -28.43
N ASP A 66 -6.36 -14.83 -28.87
CA ASP A 66 -6.69 -13.40 -28.82
C ASP A 66 -6.22 -12.51 -27.63
N PHE A 67 -5.46 -13.03 -26.66
CA PHE A 67 -4.99 -12.22 -25.51
C PHE A 67 -3.49 -11.86 -25.56
N THR A 68 -2.98 -11.42 -26.71
CA THR A 68 -1.53 -11.33 -27.00
C THR A 68 -0.72 -10.22 -26.30
N ALA A 69 -1.27 -9.53 -25.30
CA ALA A 69 -0.51 -8.54 -24.53
C ALA A 69 -1.02 -8.37 -23.08
N LEU A 70 -1.30 -9.46 -22.36
CA LEU A 70 -1.46 -9.38 -20.91
C LEU A 70 -0.07 -9.18 -20.28
N GLY A 71 0.24 -7.93 -19.95
CA GLY A 71 1.58 -7.54 -19.52
C GLY A 71 1.61 -6.14 -18.94
N SER A 72 1.77 -6.09 -17.62
CA SER A 72 2.31 -4.96 -16.85
C SER A 72 1.58 -3.63 -16.92
N SER A 73 0.26 -3.60 -17.11
CA SER A 73 -0.54 -2.41 -16.84
C SER A 73 -1.47 -2.56 -15.66
N GLU A 74 -1.90 -1.44 -15.10
CA GLU A 74 -2.98 -1.38 -14.11
C GLU A 74 -4.25 -0.83 -14.74
N ILE A 75 -5.39 -1.25 -14.21
CA ILE A 75 -6.69 -0.67 -14.50
C ILE A 75 -7.21 0.09 -13.27
N ARG A 76 -8.07 1.08 -13.50
CA ARG A 76 -8.89 1.69 -12.47
C ARG A 76 -10.35 1.40 -12.78
N VAL A 77 -11.09 0.95 -11.77
CA VAL A 77 -12.54 0.70 -11.89
C VAL A 77 -13.22 1.55 -10.84
N ILE A 78 -14.24 2.30 -11.24
CA ILE A 78 -14.93 3.26 -10.37
C ILE A 78 -16.36 2.77 -10.22
N THR A 79 -16.94 2.87 -9.03
CA THR A 79 -18.37 2.59 -8.86
C THR A 79 -19.23 3.57 -9.63
N GLU A 80 -20.47 3.19 -9.94
CA GLU A 80 -21.43 4.04 -10.64
C GLU A 80 -21.64 5.40 -9.95
N ASP A 81 -21.61 5.42 -8.61
CA ASP A 81 -21.73 6.65 -7.81
C ASP A 81 -20.43 7.46 -7.65
N GLY A 82 -19.32 6.97 -8.21
CA GLY A 82 -18.00 7.63 -8.15
C GLY A 82 -17.29 7.54 -6.80
N LYS A 83 -17.90 6.95 -5.77
CA LYS A 83 -17.38 7.02 -4.39
C LYS A 83 -16.27 6.02 -4.11
N GLN A 84 -16.34 4.82 -4.70
CA GLN A 84 -15.32 3.80 -4.52
C GLN A 84 -14.55 3.59 -5.81
N LYS A 85 -13.28 3.28 -5.64
CA LYS A 85 -12.31 3.10 -6.72
C LYS A 85 -11.56 1.82 -6.44
N PHE A 86 -11.25 1.06 -7.48
CA PHE A 86 -10.50 -0.17 -7.40
C PHE A 86 -9.28 -0.08 -8.32
N ALA A 87 -8.17 -0.63 -7.86
CA ALA A 87 -6.93 -0.76 -8.61
C ALA A 87 -6.63 -2.25 -8.79
N ALA A 88 -6.54 -2.69 -10.03
CA ALA A 88 -6.25 -4.09 -10.36
C ALA A 88 -5.14 -4.19 -11.40
N PRO A 89 -4.29 -5.24 -11.36
CA PRO A 89 -3.38 -5.50 -12.46
C PRO A 89 -4.19 -5.99 -13.67
N SER A 90 -3.78 -5.64 -14.89
CA SER A 90 -4.36 -6.19 -16.13
C SER A 90 -4.39 -7.73 -16.15
N MET A 91 -3.47 -8.37 -15.41
CA MET A 91 -3.40 -9.82 -15.22
C MET A 91 -4.63 -10.40 -14.50
N ILE A 92 -5.47 -9.57 -13.87
CA ILE A 92 -6.72 -10.03 -13.24
C ILE A 92 -7.58 -10.85 -14.22
N LEU A 93 -7.61 -10.47 -15.51
CA LEU A 93 -8.38 -11.18 -16.53
C LEU A 93 -7.87 -12.60 -16.76
N HIS A 94 -6.55 -12.80 -16.78
CA HIS A 94 -5.95 -14.14 -16.87
C HIS A 94 -6.37 -14.99 -15.67
N TYR A 95 -6.34 -14.43 -14.45
CA TYR A 95 -6.77 -15.16 -13.27
C TYR A 95 -8.25 -15.51 -13.29
N VAL A 96 -9.11 -14.60 -13.78
CA VAL A 96 -10.54 -14.85 -13.94
C VAL A 96 -10.80 -16.00 -14.92
N ILE A 97 -10.18 -15.97 -16.10
CA ILE A 97 -10.46 -16.93 -17.20
C ILE A 97 -9.76 -18.27 -16.96
N ASP A 98 -8.47 -18.24 -16.65
CA ASP A 98 -7.63 -19.45 -16.67
C ASP A 98 -7.49 -20.09 -15.27
N HIS A 99 -7.81 -19.35 -14.20
CA HIS A 99 -7.67 -19.81 -12.81
C HIS A 99 -8.96 -19.77 -11.98
N ASN A 100 -10.10 -19.44 -12.60
CA ASN A 100 -11.41 -19.32 -11.96
C ASN A 100 -11.41 -18.38 -10.74
N TYR A 101 -10.56 -17.36 -10.73
CA TYR A 101 -10.65 -16.31 -9.71
C TYR A 101 -12.01 -15.62 -9.83
N CYS A 102 -12.75 -15.58 -8.72
CA CYS A 102 -13.98 -14.83 -8.57
C CYS A 102 -13.66 -13.56 -7.77
N PRO A 103 -13.58 -12.39 -8.42
CA PRO A 103 -13.38 -11.12 -7.73
C PRO A 103 -14.55 -10.83 -6.77
N PRO A 104 -14.37 -9.90 -5.81
CA PRO A 104 -15.45 -9.46 -4.95
C PRO A 104 -16.63 -8.87 -5.71
N GLU A 105 -17.85 -9.00 -5.14
CA GLU A 105 -19.10 -8.59 -5.78
C GLU A 105 -19.13 -7.09 -6.10
N GLU A 106 -18.61 -6.25 -5.21
CA GLU A 106 -18.53 -4.80 -5.36
C GLU A 106 -17.67 -4.41 -6.56
N PHE A 107 -16.54 -5.11 -6.74
CA PHE A 107 -15.68 -4.91 -7.91
C PHE A 107 -16.38 -5.36 -9.19
N MET A 108 -17.01 -6.53 -9.17
CA MET A 108 -17.74 -7.04 -10.34
C MET A 108 -18.89 -6.10 -10.75
N SER A 109 -19.65 -5.59 -9.78
CA SER A 109 -20.70 -4.60 -10.01
C SER A 109 -20.14 -3.29 -10.57
N ALA A 110 -19.01 -2.79 -10.06
CA ALA A 110 -18.35 -1.61 -10.60
C ALA A 110 -17.85 -1.82 -12.04
N VAL A 111 -17.32 -3.00 -12.37
CA VAL A 111 -16.93 -3.34 -13.74
C VAL A 111 -18.13 -3.34 -14.69
N ILE A 112 -19.31 -3.80 -14.25
CA ILE A 112 -20.51 -3.85 -15.10
C ILE A 112 -21.18 -2.47 -15.19
N ASN A 113 -21.42 -1.80 -14.07
CA ASN A 113 -22.28 -0.61 -13.99
C ASN A 113 -21.51 0.72 -13.94
N GLY A 114 -20.24 0.69 -13.56
CA GLY A 114 -19.41 1.89 -13.43
C GLY A 114 -19.03 2.52 -14.78
N PRO A 115 -18.48 3.75 -14.77
CA PRO A 115 -18.03 4.43 -15.98
C PRO A 115 -16.93 3.62 -16.68
N LYS A 116 -17.02 3.55 -18.01
CA LYS A 116 -16.08 2.78 -18.85
C LYS A 116 -14.97 3.69 -19.36
N PRO A 117 -13.77 3.15 -19.65
CA PRO A 117 -12.74 3.89 -20.36
C PRO A 117 -13.29 4.52 -21.64
N GLY A 118 -13.04 5.82 -21.83
CA GLY A 118 -13.58 6.63 -22.92
C GLY A 118 -14.98 7.21 -22.70
N SER A 119 -15.63 6.97 -21.56
CA SER A 119 -16.83 7.73 -21.16
C SER A 119 -16.43 9.10 -20.58
N ASN A 120 -17.32 10.09 -20.67
CA ASN A 120 -17.05 11.43 -20.13
C ASN A 120 -16.73 11.42 -18.63
N GLU A 121 -17.40 10.55 -17.88
CA GLU A 121 -17.23 10.38 -16.44
C GLU A 121 -15.86 9.77 -16.11
N TYR A 122 -15.42 8.77 -16.90
CA TYR A 122 -14.11 8.16 -16.72
C TYR A 122 -12.98 9.12 -17.11
N GLU A 123 -13.13 9.84 -18.23
CA GLU A 123 -12.19 10.89 -18.64
C GLU A 123 -12.09 12.03 -17.61
N ALA A 124 -13.20 12.35 -16.93
CA ALA A 124 -13.19 13.32 -15.85
C ALA A 124 -12.37 12.84 -14.65
N TYR A 125 -12.46 11.55 -14.31
CA TYR A 125 -11.59 10.93 -13.29
C TYR A 125 -10.11 10.94 -13.73
N GLU A 126 -9.80 10.56 -14.98
CA GLU A 126 -8.43 10.55 -15.52
C GLU A 126 -7.77 11.92 -15.39
N LYS A 127 -8.48 13.00 -15.72
CA LYS A 127 -7.97 14.38 -15.57
C LYS A 127 -7.61 14.73 -14.13
N ARG A 128 -8.26 14.09 -13.16
CA ARG A 128 -8.00 14.25 -11.71
C ARG A 128 -7.03 13.22 -11.16
N TYR A 129 -6.52 12.29 -11.97
CA TYR A 129 -5.54 11.31 -11.49
C TYR A 129 -4.14 11.90 -11.49
N ASN A 130 -3.87 12.72 -10.49
CA ASN A 130 -2.58 13.32 -10.24
C ASN A 130 -2.44 13.64 -8.75
N ILE A 131 -1.22 13.95 -8.31
CA ILE A 131 -0.92 14.22 -6.91
C ILE A 131 -1.69 15.44 -6.35
N ASP A 132 -1.95 16.46 -7.17
CA ASP A 132 -2.66 17.68 -6.73
C ASP A 132 -4.13 17.40 -6.41
N CYS A 133 -4.70 16.40 -7.07
CA CYS A 133 -6.06 15.91 -6.85
C CYS A 133 -6.11 14.63 -6.00
N LEU A 134 -5.01 14.28 -5.32
CA LEU A 134 -4.88 13.07 -4.49
C LEU A 134 -5.34 11.79 -5.23
N TRP A 135 -4.99 11.70 -6.52
CA TRP A 135 -5.30 10.56 -7.39
C TRP A 135 -6.80 10.33 -7.61
N GLY A 136 -7.54 11.45 -7.75
CA GLY A 136 -8.93 11.49 -8.16
C GLY A 136 -9.91 11.75 -7.02
N GLU A 137 -9.47 12.31 -5.90
CA GLU A 137 -10.37 12.77 -4.84
C GLU A 137 -11.18 14.01 -5.27
N PRO A 138 -12.39 14.21 -4.71
CA PRO A 138 -13.17 15.44 -4.89
C PRO A 138 -12.47 16.71 -4.37
N ASP A 139 -12.81 17.88 -4.90
CA ASP A 139 -12.14 19.16 -4.55
C ASP A 139 -12.27 19.52 -3.07
N ASP A 140 -13.41 19.24 -2.44
CA ASP A 140 -13.63 19.47 -1.02
C ASP A 140 -12.71 18.60 -0.16
N ILE A 141 -12.51 17.33 -0.52
CA ILE A 141 -11.56 16.42 0.11
C ILE A 141 -10.11 16.89 -0.08
N VAL A 142 -9.74 17.36 -1.26
CA VAL A 142 -8.40 17.90 -1.54
C VAL A 142 -8.14 19.15 -0.67
N VAL A 143 -9.09 20.08 -0.61
CA VAL A 143 -8.97 21.31 0.17
C VAL A 143 -8.87 21.02 1.66
N ILE A 144 -9.72 20.13 2.20
CA ILE A 144 -9.68 19.81 3.63
C ILE A 144 -8.43 19.01 3.99
N SER A 145 -7.97 18.11 3.10
CA SER A 145 -6.71 17.39 3.25
C SER A 145 -5.51 18.33 3.40
N GLU A 146 -5.37 19.32 2.51
CA GLU A 146 -4.25 20.27 2.57
C GLU A 146 -4.34 21.16 3.81
N LYS A 147 -5.55 21.57 4.25
CA LYS A 147 -5.73 22.32 5.50
C LYS A 147 -5.29 21.52 6.73
N LEU A 148 -5.75 20.26 6.84
CA LEU A 148 -5.37 19.37 7.95
C LEU A 148 -3.86 19.12 7.96
N ARG A 149 -3.29 18.82 6.79
CA ARG A 149 -1.85 18.62 6.63
C ARG A 149 -1.06 19.84 7.10
N ASN A 150 -1.40 21.04 6.63
CA ASN A 150 -0.71 22.26 7.02
C ASN A 150 -0.93 22.61 8.49
N GLY A 151 -2.11 22.31 9.04
CA GLY A 151 -2.38 22.38 10.47
C GLY A 151 -1.40 21.53 11.27
N VAL A 152 -1.23 20.25 10.90
CA VAL A 152 -0.25 19.36 11.55
C VAL A 152 1.18 19.93 11.48
N LEU A 153 1.61 20.39 10.30
CA LEU A 153 2.97 20.91 10.10
C LEU A 153 3.23 22.23 10.86
N ASN A 154 2.19 23.05 11.05
CA ASN A 154 2.27 24.31 11.78
C ASN A 154 1.84 24.18 13.25
N ASN A 155 1.59 22.96 13.73
CA ASN A 155 1.09 22.66 15.07
C ASN A 155 -0.27 23.32 15.41
N ASP A 156 -1.12 23.61 14.42
CA ASP A 156 -2.53 23.98 14.57
C ASP A 156 -3.43 22.76 14.28
N ARG A 157 -3.84 22.08 15.35
CA ARG A 157 -4.54 20.79 15.28
C ARG A 157 -6.05 20.92 15.39
N LYS A 158 -6.60 22.13 15.54
CA LYS A 158 -8.01 22.32 15.91
C LYS A 158 -8.96 21.63 14.94
N LEU A 159 -8.71 21.78 13.65
CA LEU A 159 -9.53 21.24 12.57
C LEU A 159 -9.65 19.71 12.61
N ILE A 160 -8.63 19.00 13.12
CA ILE A 160 -8.63 17.54 13.21
C ILE A 160 -9.84 17.06 14.02
N TYR A 161 -10.21 17.80 15.06
CA TYR A 161 -11.24 17.42 16.02
C TYR A 161 -12.67 17.72 15.54
N ASP A 162 -12.84 18.41 14.42
CA ASP A 162 -14.16 18.85 13.96
C ASP A 162 -14.99 17.69 13.38
N HIS A 163 -14.35 16.65 12.82
CA HIS A 163 -15.06 15.52 12.22
C HIS A 163 -14.22 14.24 12.18
N SER A 164 -14.81 13.09 12.54
CA SER A 164 -14.09 11.81 12.62
C SER A 164 -13.53 11.29 11.29
N ALA A 165 -14.16 11.65 10.17
CA ALA A 165 -13.65 11.34 8.84
C ALA A 165 -12.21 11.87 8.58
N PHE A 166 -11.78 12.90 9.32
CA PHE A 166 -10.46 13.51 9.15
C PHE A 166 -9.31 12.65 9.66
N TYR A 167 -9.56 11.74 10.61
CA TYR A 167 -8.51 10.89 11.17
C TYR A 167 -7.86 9.98 10.11
N ASN A 168 -8.63 9.62 9.08
CA ASN A 168 -8.24 8.72 8.00
C ASN A 168 -8.04 9.42 6.66
N ILE A 169 -7.95 10.76 6.65
CA ILE A 169 -7.75 11.51 5.43
C ILE A 169 -6.38 11.20 4.82
N ILE A 170 -6.35 11.14 3.50
CA ILE A 170 -5.14 11.02 2.72
C ILE A 170 -4.60 12.40 2.37
N THR A 171 -3.29 12.56 2.42
CA THR A 171 -2.55 13.75 2.05
C THR A 171 -1.48 13.38 1.02
N LYS A 172 -0.83 14.39 0.42
CA LYS A 172 0.33 14.15 -0.47
C LYS A 172 1.51 13.43 0.19
N ASP A 173 1.56 13.39 1.53
CA ASP A 173 2.60 12.73 2.32
C ASP A 173 2.18 11.35 2.88
N GLY A 174 0.99 10.87 2.53
CA GLY A 174 0.34 9.67 3.08
C GLY A 174 -0.86 10.00 3.97
N SER A 175 -1.23 9.08 4.86
CA SER A 175 -2.26 9.31 5.88
C SER A 175 -1.93 10.53 6.75
N LEU A 176 -2.94 11.18 7.35
CA LEU A 176 -2.71 12.26 8.33
C LEU A 176 -1.81 11.81 9.49
N LEU A 177 -1.96 10.54 9.91
CA LEU A 177 -1.08 9.90 10.88
C LEU A 177 0.38 9.89 10.42
N ASN A 178 0.66 9.55 9.16
CA ASN A 178 2.02 9.64 8.61
C ASN A 178 2.59 11.06 8.61
N VAL A 179 1.74 12.09 8.43
CA VAL A 179 2.18 13.49 8.55
C VAL A 179 2.62 13.78 9.99
N ALA A 180 1.83 13.34 10.98
CA ALA A 180 2.16 13.50 12.40
C ALA A 180 3.44 12.75 12.81
N ILE A 181 3.66 11.55 12.26
CA ILE A 181 4.88 10.77 12.48
C ILE A 181 6.10 11.51 11.90
N LYS A 182 6.00 11.99 10.65
CA LYS A 182 7.08 12.73 9.99
C LYS A 182 7.37 14.09 10.65
N SER A 183 6.38 14.70 11.30
CA SER A 183 6.57 15.90 12.12
C SER A 183 7.08 15.59 13.53
N ARG A 184 7.33 14.32 13.86
CA ARG A 184 7.91 13.83 15.13
C ARG A 184 7.06 14.23 16.34
N ASN A 185 5.75 14.31 16.12
CA ASN A 185 4.80 14.80 17.09
C ASN A 185 4.15 13.63 17.83
N VAL A 186 4.84 13.10 18.84
CA VAL A 186 4.40 11.92 19.61
C VAL A 186 3.00 12.10 20.20
N GLU A 187 2.70 13.30 20.71
CA GLU A 187 1.40 13.63 21.30
C GLU A 187 0.29 13.50 20.24
N LEU A 188 0.43 14.15 19.08
CA LEU A 188 -0.56 14.05 18.02
C LEU A 188 -0.68 12.64 17.46
N VAL A 189 0.42 11.89 17.35
CA VAL A 189 0.36 10.48 16.93
C VAL A 189 -0.48 9.67 17.93
N THR A 190 -0.27 9.87 19.23
CA THR A 190 -1.06 9.22 20.29
C THR A 190 -2.53 9.60 20.19
N GLU A 191 -2.82 10.90 20.03
CA GLU A 191 -4.18 11.41 19.85
C GLU A 191 -4.88 10.77 18.65
N LEU A 192 -4.25 10.77 17.46
CA LEU A 192 -4.83 10.21 16.24
C LEU A 192 -5.12 8.72 16.37
N ILE A 193 -4.24 7.95 17.00
CA ILE A 193 -4.45 6.51 17.26
C ILE A 193 -5.67 6.32 18.17
N LEU A 194 -5.77 7.08 19.27
CA LEU A 194 -6.90 6.99 20.19
C LEU A 194 -8.23 7.43 19.56
N LEU A 195 -8.18 8.37 18.60
CA LEU A 195 -9.33 8.82 17.84
C LEU A 195 -9.78 7.83 16.76
N GLY A 196 -9.01 6.78 16.49
CA GLY A 196 -9.36 5.73 15.52
C GLY A 196 -8.78 5.97 14.12
N ALA A 197 -7.62 6.61 14.01
CA ALA A 197 -6.83 6.55 12.80
C ALA A 197 -6.45 5.10 12.48
N ASP A 198 -6.68 4.68 11.24
CA ASP A 198 -6.37 3.35 10.75
C ASP A 198 -4.86 3.20 10.58
N LEU A 199 -4.24 2.55 11.57
CA LEU A 199 -2.82 2.21 11.61
C LEU A 199 -2.35 1.37 10.42
N ASN A 200 -3.26 0.70 9.73
CA ASN A 200 -2.95 -0.29 8.71
C ASN A 200 -3.47 0.11 7.33
N LYS A 201 -3.97 1.34 7.17
CA LYS A 201 -4.56 1.84 5.92
C LYS A 201 -3.65 1.53 4.72
N PHE A 202 -2.37 1.84 4.82
CA PHE A 202 -1.38 1.58 3.76
C PHE A 202 -0.38 0.50 4.13
N SER A 203 -0.89 -0.59 4.69
CA SER A 203 -0.11 -1.78 5.04
C SER A 203 0.94 -1.57 6.14
N GLY A 204 0.62 -0.73 7.14
CA GLY A 204 1.49 -0.52 8.31
C GLY A 204 2.76 0.29 8.03
N ILE A 205 2.78 1.04 6.93
CA ILE A 205 3.93 1.87 6.53
C ILE A 205 4.30 2.92 7.58
N GLU A 206 3.35 3.30 8.44
CA GLU A 206 3.51 4.16 9.61
C GLU A 206 4.67 3.68 10.50
N LEU A 207 4.81 2.37 10.75
CA LEU A 207 5.92 1.83 11.54
C LEU A 207 7.27 2.07 10.86
N ASN A 208 7.35 1.79 9.56
CA ASN A 208 8.58 1.96 8.80
C ASN A 208 9.00 3.45 8.73
N ASN A 209 8.02 4.36 8.62
CA ASN A 209 8.27 5.81 8.68
C ASN A 209 8.77 6.25 10.06
N ALA A 210 8.16 5.77 11.15
CA ALA A 210 8.62 6.08 12.51
C ALA A 210 10.06 5.62 12.75
N VAL A 211 10.42 4.42 12.28
CA VAL A 211 11.79 3.91 12.32
C VAL A 211 12.73 4.76 11.46
N ALA A 212 12.30 5.18 10.27
CA ALA A 212 13.11 6.00 9.36
C ALA A 212 13.43 7.39 9.91
N GLU A 213 12.51 7.95 10.72
CA GLU A 213 12.67 9.21 11.45
C GLU A 213 13.46 9.06 12.77
N SER A 214 13.73 7.82 13.19
CA SER A 214 14.36 7.46 14.46
C SER A 214 13.54 7.84 15.71
N GLU A 215 12.22 7.91 15.57
CA GLU A 215 11.30 8.28 16.66
C GLU A 215 10.88 7.04 17.46
N ASN A 216 11.75 6.60 18.37
CA ASN A 216 11.59 5.34 19.10
C ASN A 216 10.34 5.28 20.00
N GLU A 217 9.87 6.42 20.49
CA GLU A 217 8.62 6.48 21.27
C GLU A 217 7.41 6.16 20.40
N ILE A 218 7.37 6.71 19.17
CA ILE A 218 6.35 6.38 18.17
C ILE A 218 6.46 4.91 17.76
N VAL A 219 7.67 4.38 17.55
CA VAL A 219 7.86 2.95 17.25
C VAL A 219 7.25 2.08 18.35
N ARG A 220 7.54 2.37 19.62
CA ARG A 220 6.98 1.65 20.76
C ARG A 220 5.45 1.72 20.80
N LEU A 221 4.90 2.91 20.54
CA LEU A 221 3.46 3.15 20.51
C LEU A 221 2.76 2.37 19.39
N LEU A 222 3.32 2.35 18.19
CA LEU A 222 2.75 1.62 17.05
C LEU A 222 2.79 0.10 17.28
N LEU A 223 3.90 -0.42 17.81
CA LEU A 223 4.03 -1.84 18.16
C LEU A 223 3.04 -2.25 19.26
N SER A 224 2.80 -1.40 20.27
CA SER A 224 1.84 -1.71 21.34
C SER A 224 0.38 -1.76 20.86
N HIS A 225 0.08 -1.20 19.68
CA HIS A 225 -1.22 -1.25 19.03
C HIS A 225 -1.32 -2.30 17.92
N ASN A 226 -0.39 -3.28 17.89
CA ASN A 226 -0.39 -4.39 16.94
C ASN A 226 -0.48 -3.95 15.47
N ILE A 227 0.28 -2.90 15.12
CA ILE A 227 0.42 -2.49 13.73
C ILE A 227 0.92 -3.65 12.86
N MET A 228 0.39 -3.77 11.64
CA MET A 228 0.84 -4.76 10.68
C MET A 228 2.28 -4.46 10.24
N ILE A 229 3.09 -5.51 10.06
CA ILE A 229 4.48 -5.40 9.63
C ILE A 229 4.62 -6.00 8.24
N ASP A 230 4.94 -5.17 7.24
CA ASP A 230 5.22 -5.63 5.89
C ASP A 230 6.72 -5.91 5.70
N VAL A 231 7.06 -7.18 5.49
CA VAL A 231 8.42 -7.65 5.21
C VAL A 231 8.59 -8.16 3.77
N SER A 232 7.64 -7.86 2.87
CA SER A 232 7.66 -8.32 1.47
C SER A 232 8.88 -7.85 0.69
N THR A 233 9.42 -6.68 1.05
CA THR A 233 10.61 -6.10 0.40
C THR A 233 11.57 -5.55 1.46
N PRO A 234 12.88 -5.47 1.15
CA PRO A 234 13.85 -4.91 2.09
C PRO A 234 13.65 -3.41 2.36
N LYS A 235 12.81 -2.72 1.57
CA LYS A 235 12.43 -1.31 1.79
C LYS A 235 11.29 -1.18 2.81
N LEU A 236 10.40 -2.17 2.86
CA LEU A 236 9.23 -2.15 3.73
C LEU A 236 9.53 -2.78 5.10
N ASN A 237 10.49 -3.71 5.16
CA ASN A 237 10.93 -4.33 6.40
C ASN A 237 11.53 -3.30 7.39
N PRO A 238 10.86 -3.03 8.54
CA PRO A 238 11.32 -2.02 9.50
C PRO A 238 12.67 -2.34 10.16
N LEU A 239 13.02 -3.62 10.33
CA LEU A 239 14.31 -4.04 10.89
C LEU A 239 15.46 -3.69 9.92
N PHE A 240 15.24 -3.86 8.62
CA PHE A 240 16.21 -3.41 7.61
C PHE A 240 16.34 -1.88 7.61
N THR A 241 15.25 -1.15 7.83
CA THR A 241 15.29 0.31 7.95
C THR A 241 16.04 0.76 9.19
N SER A 242 15.82 0.15 10.36
CA SER A 242 16.52 0.50 11.60
C SER A 242 18.03 0.26 11.49
N ILE A 243 18.46 -0.83 10.86
CA ILE A 243 19.87 -1.15 10.62
C ILE A 243 20.53 -0.09 9.71
N ARG A 244 19.88 0.29 8.60
CA ARG A 244 20.42 1.34 7.71
C ARG A 244 20.54 2.69 8.39
N LYS A 245 19.68 2.96 9.36
CA LYS A 245 19.70 4.19 10.18
C LYS A 245 20.66 4.11 11.37
N GLY A 246 21.22 2.93 11.66
CA GLY A 246 22.00 2.71 12.88
C GLY A 246 21.17 2.85 14.16
N ASN A 247 19.85 2.72 14.07
CA ASN A 247 18.95 2.88 15.21
C ASN A 247 18.88 1.56 16.00
N TYR A 248 19.79 1.44 16.97
CA TYR A 248 19.88 0.28 17.87
C TYR A 248 18.57 0.03 18.65
N GLU A 249 17.97 1.08 19.22
CA GLU A 249 16.78 0.94 20.06
C GLU A 249 15.57 0.47 19.24
N ALA A 250 15.35 1.02 18.03
CA ALA A 250 14.34 0.49 17.13
C ALA A 250 14.62 -0.97 16.75
N SER A 251 15.87 -1.32 16.42
CA SER A 251 16.24 -2.70 16.08
C SER A 251 15.92 -3.66 17.23
N LYS A 252 16.24 -3.26 18.46
CA LYS A 252 15.94 -4.02 19.68
C LYS A 252 14.43 -4.21 19.87
N MET A 253 13.65 -3.13 19.83
CA MET A 253 12.19 -3.21 19.99
C MET A 253 11.53 -4.09 18.93
N LEU A 254 11.98 -4.02 17.67
CA LEU A 254 11.46 -4.83 16.58
C LEU A 254 11.76 -6.32 16.77
N LEU A 255 12.96 -6.66 17.23
CA LEU A 255 13.35 -8.04 17.55
C LEU A 255 12.60 -8.58 18.77
N GLU A 256 12.46 -7.77 19.83
CA GLU A 256 11.67 -8.11 21.03
C GLU A 256 10.18 -8.31 20.70
N TYR A 257 9.66 -7.60 19.70
CA TYR A 257 8.31 -7.80 19.16
C TYR A 257 8.17 -9.11 18.37
N GLY A 258 9.27 -9.82 18.09
CA GLY A 258 9.28 -11.12 17.43
C GLY A 258 9.48 -11.05 15.91
N MET A 259 10.03 -9.95 15.38
CA MET A 259 10.41 -9.91 13.96
C MET A 259 11.52 -10.93 13.66
N ASP A 260 11.34 -11.71 12.59
CA ASP A 260 12.34 -12.65 12.11
C ASP A 260 13.55 -11.93 11.49
N ALA A 261 14.72 -12.09 12.12
CA ALA A 261 16.00 -11.55 11.65
C ALA A 261 16.57 -12.31 10.44
N ASN A 262 16.06 -13.51 10.14
CA ASN A 262 16.57 -14.41 9.11
C ASN A 262 15.90 -14.21 7.74
N VAL A 263 14.97 -13.26 7.60
CA VAL A 263 14.36 -12.94 6.32
C VAL A 263 15.43 -12.51 5.32
N LYS A 264 15.51 -13.23 4.21
CA LYS A 264 16.53 -13.03 3.16
C LYS A 264 15.93 -12.38 1.93
N TYR A 265 16.59 -11.32 1.46
CA TYR A 265 16.21 -10.63 0.23
C TYR A 265 17.22 -10.85 -0.89
N THR A 266 16.70 -11.10 -2.08
CA THR A 266 17.46 -11.13 -3.33
C THR A 266 16.78 -10.22 -4.36
N ASN A 267 17.53 -9.26 -4.90
CA ASN A 267 17.12 -8.41 -6.01
C ASN A 267 18.36 -8.05 -6.86
N GLU A 268 18.21 -7.12 -7.81
CA GLU A 268 19.31 -6.71 -8.69
C GLU A 268 20.55 -6.17 -7.95
N PHE A 269 20.39 -5.69 -6.72
CA PHE A 269 21.44 -5.04 -5.92
C PHE A 269 21.91 -5.87 -4.70
N MET A 270 21.19 -6.93 -4.32
CA MET A 270 21.53 -7.76 -3.16
C MET A 270 21.20 -9.24 -3.40
N ARG A 271 21.98 -10.13 -2.79
CA ARG A 271 21.81 -11.58 -2.89
C ARG A 271 21.78 -12.20 -1.51
N ASN A 272 20.68 -12.88 -1.18
CA ASN A 272 20.42 -13.54 0.10
C ASN A 272 20.79 -12.68 1.31
N MET A 273 20.48 -11.39 1.24
CA MET A 273 20.80 -10.44 2.30
C MET A 273 19.78 -10.56 3.43
N ASP A 274 20.26 -10.96 4.60
CA ASP A 274 19.53 -10.93 5.88
C ASP A 274 19.96 -9.73 6.74
N ALA A 275 19.37 -9.61 7.94
CA ALA A 275 19.61 -8.49 8.85
C ALA A 275 21.08 -8.40 9.28
N ILE A 276 21.71 -9.52 9.65
CA ILE A 276 23.11 -9.54 10.11
C ILE A 276 24.08 -9.19 8.98
N THR A 277 23.84 -9.66 7.76
CA THR A 277 24.65 -9.31 6.59
C THR A 277 24.54 -7.82 6.28
N LEU A 278 23.34 -7.24 6.39
CA LEU A 278 23.14 -5.82 6.22
C LEU A 278 23.86 -5.01 7.32
N ALA A 279 23.75 -5.41 8.60
CA ALA A 279 24.40 -4.74 9.71
C ALA A 279 25.93 -4.72 9.57
N LYS A 280 26.53 -5.83 9.11
CA LYS A 280 27.95 -5.92 8.75
C LYS A 280 28.33 -4.95 7.63
N ARG A 281 27.53 -4.87 6.55
CA ARG A 281 27.77 -3.90 5.46
C ARG A 281 27.65 -2.44 5.90
N CYS A 282 26.80 -2.17 6.89
CA CYS A 282 26.59 -0.84 7.44
C CYS A 282 27.54 -0.49 8.61
N ASN A 283 28.47 -1.38 8.98
CA ASN A 283 29.39 -1.25 10.12
C ASN A 283 28.68 -0.91 11.45
N GLN A 284 27.60 -1.66 11.75
CA GLN A 284 26.76 -1.43 12.95
C GLN A 284 27.07 -2.45 14.06
N ASP A 285 28.26 -2.38 14.67
CA ASP A 285 28.76 -3.41 15.61
C ASP A 285 27.78 -3.75 16.74
N ARG A 286 27.18 -2.73 17.38
CA ARG A 286 26.17 -2.94 18.44
C ARG A 286 24.92 -3.67 17.94
N ILE A 287 24.54 -3.46 16.69
CA ILE A 287 23.37 -4.13 16.10
C ILE A 287 23.74 -5.54 15.65
N ILE A 288 24.99 -5.79 15.24
CA ILE A 288 25.51 -7.14 14.97
C ILE A 288 25.43 -7.98 16.26
N GLU A 289 25.98 -7.47 17.36
CA GLU A 289 25.93 -8.14 18.67
C GLU A 289 24.49 -8.42 19.12
N LEU A 290 23.57 -7.46 18.90
CA LEU A 290 22.15 -7.64 19.18
C LEU A 290 21.55 -8.78 18.34
N LEU A 291 21.79 -8.79 17.03
CA LEU A 291 21.23 -9.79 16.11
C LEU A 291 21.76 -11.20 16.38
N GLU A 292 23.01 -11.36 16.81
CA GLU A 292 23.59 -12.65 17.18
C GLU A 292 22.82 -13.32 18.33
N GLY A 293 22.13 -12.55 19.18
CA GLY A 293 21.24 -13.10 20.21
C GLY A 293 19.87 -13.58 19.71
N TYR A 294 19.50 -13.26 18.46
CA TYR A 294 18.18 -13.58 17.87
C TYR A 294 18.28 -14.52 16.65
N ILE A 295 19.48 -14.90 16.25
CA ILE A 295 19.71 -15.83 15.15
C ILE A 295 20.17 -17.15 15.78
N ASP A 296 19.33 -18.18 15.71
CA ASP A 296 19.74 -19.53 16.12
C ASP A 296 20.93 -19.99 15.25
N PRO A 297 21.96 -20.63 15.85
CA PRO A 297 23.15 -21.10 15.14
C PRO A 297 22.88 -22.21 14.10
#